data_AF-A0A953Q122-F1
#
_entry.id   AF-A0A953Q122-F1
#
_cell.length_a   1.000
_cell.length_b   1.000
_cell.length_c   1.000
_cell.angle_alpha   90.00
_cell.angle_beta   90.00
_cell.angle_gamma   90.00
#
_symmetry.space_group_name_H-M   'P 1'
#
loop_
_entity.id
_entity.type
_entity.pdbx_description
1 polymer ?
#
loop_
_entity_poly.entity_id
_entity_poly.type
_entity_poly.pdbx_seq_one_letter_code
_entity_poly.pdbx_strand_id
1 'polypeptide(L)'
;MAPRALTPANQITILRLVFVPVFAILVVGGHYRLALAVLVAAALSDVVDGTVARLLKQESPLGMALDPIADKILMTTGYLILAFRGVFPWWLTILVLSRDVAIIMTALLICLVAGYRPFPPSIPGKVSTVTQVATLFVAVAHAARVPLVTGQVLEIFVYLAGALTLISGIHYLAIVHRYAHHTSSAVASEPGVAESPGPLEPTEEVESSREAPSPRHS
;
A
#
# COMPACT_ATOMS: atom_id res chain seq x y z
N MET A 1 -6.57 31.03 0.58
CA MET A 1 -5.34 30.68 -0.16
C MET A 1 -5.72 29.73 -1.28
N ALA A 2 -5.66 30.16 -2.54
CA ALA A 2 -5.98 29.29 -3.67
C ALA A 2 -5.01 28.10 -3.70
N PRO A 3 -5.49 26.84 -3.71
CA PRO A 3 -4.60 25.71 -3.84
C PRO A 3 -3.90 25.82 -5.19
N ARG A 4 -2.59 26.07 -5.19
CA ARG A 4 -1.77 26.06 -6.41
C ARG A 4 -1.77 24.63 -6.95
N ALA A 5 -2.74 24.32 -7.80
CA ALA A 5 -2.98 23.00 -8.39
C ALA A 5 -1.86 22.52 -9.34
N LEU A 6 -0.80 23.31 -9.53
CA LEU A 6 0.28 23.10 -10.49
C LEU A 6 1.64 23.12 -9.79
N THR A 7 1.85 22.23 -8.83
CA THR A 7 3.21 21.86 -8.40
C THR A 7 3.79 20.86 -9.40
N PRO A 8 5.11 20.86 -9.66
CA PRO A 8 5.76 19.90 -10.57
C PRO A 8 5.32 18.47 -10.29
N ALA A 9 5.36 18.05 -9.02
CA ALA A 9 4.92 16.74 -8.54
C ALA A 9 3.51 16.34 -9.03
N ASN A 10 2.54 17.27 -9.06
CA ASN A 10 1.17 16.97 -9.46
C ASN A 10 1.07 16.72 -10.98
N GLN A 11 1.82 17.47 -11.79
CA GLN A 11 1.83 17.30 -13.24
C GLN A 11 2.36 15.92 -13.65
N ILE A 12 3.32 15.39 -12.91
CA ILE A 12 3.97 14.12 -13.19
C ILE A 12 3.09 12.96 -12.79
N THR A 13 2.44 13.04 -11.63
CA THR A 13 1.47 12.01 -11.24
C THR A 13 0.29 11.98 -12.21
N ILE A 14 -0.18 13.13 -12.70
CA ILE A 14 -1.19 13.21 -13.77
C ILE A 14 -0.64 12.60 -15.06
N LEU A 15 0.60 12.92 -15.45
CA LEU A 15 1.23 12.35 -16.64
C LEU A 15 1.35 10.82 -16.55
N ARG A 16 1.71 10.29 -15.38
CA ARG A 16 1.76 8.85 -15.12
C ARG A 16 0.39 8.21 -15.23
N LEU A 17 -0.63 8.87 -14.69
CA LEU A 17 -2.02 8.42 -14.83
C LEU A 17 -2.46 8.39 -16.30
N VAL A 18 -1.95 9.29 -17.14
CA VAL A 18 -2.17 9.27 -18.61
C VAL A 18 -1.35 8.16 -19.29
N PHE A 19 -0.16 7.83 -18.80
CA PHE A 19 0.63 6.71 -19.33
C PHE A 19 -0.05 5.35 -19.12
N VAL A 20 -0.85 5.18 -18.07
CA VAL A 20 -1.60 3.93 -17.82
C VAL A 20 -2.52 3.53 -19.00
N PRO A 21 -3.53 4.34 -19.40
CA PRO A 21 -4.41 3.98 -20.50
C PRO A 21 -3.67 3.92 -21.83
N VAL A 22 -2.67 4.77 -22.06
CA VAL A 22 -1.83 4.72 -23.27
C VAL A 22 -1.09 3.39 -23.35
N PHE A 23 -0.44 2.97 -22.26
CA PHE A 23 0.22 1.68 -22.16
C PHE A 23 -0.76 0.53 -22.40
N ALA A 24 -1.92 0.55 -21.74
CA ALA A 24 -2.95 -0.48 -21.91
C ALA A 24 -3.40 -0.62 -23.37
N ILE A 25 -3.71 0.49 -24.04
CA ILE A 25 -4.13 0.51 -25.45
C ILE A 25 -3.02 -0.06 -26.35
N LEU A 26 -1.77 0.31 -26.12
CA LEU A 26 -0.64 -0.17 -26.92
C LEU A 26 -0.40 -1.68 -26.76
N VAL A 27 -0.50 -2.20 -25.54
CA VAL A 27 -0.37 -3.64 -25.27
C VAL A 27 -1.52 -4.42 -25.92
N VAL A 28 -2.76 -3.93 -25.79
CA VAL A 28 -3.94 -4.55 -26.41
C VAL A 28 -3.82 -4.52 -27.94
N GLY A 29 -3.37 -3.41 -28.52
CA GLY A 29 -3.09 -3.27 -29.94
C GLY A 29 -1.87 -4.05 -30.45
N GLY A 30 -1.13 -4.72 -29.56
CA GLY A 30 0.06 -5.50 -29.92
C GLY A 30 1.30 -4.66 -30.27
N HIS A 31 1.26 -3.34 -30.03
CA HIS A 31 2.38 -2.43 -30.24
C HIS A 31 3.37 -2.45 -29.07
N TYR A 32 3.88 -3.64 -28.74
CA TYR A 32 4.70 -3.87 -27.54
C TYR A 32 5.99 -3.03 -27.48
N ARG A 33 6.59 -2.68 -28.63
CA ARG A 33 7.76 -1.80 -28.69
C ARG A 33 7.44 -0.38 -28.19
N LEU A 34 6.28 0.15 -28.57
CA LEU A 34 5.80 1.45 -28.09
C LEU A 34 5.34 1.34 -26.63
N ALA A 35 4.68 0.25 -26.25
CA ALA A 35 4.30 0.00 -24.86
C ALA A 35 5.55 -0.03 -23.94
N LEU A 36 6.64 -0.67 -24.39
CA LEU A 36 7.91 -0.67 -23.67
C LEU A 36 8.49 0.73 -23.55
N ALA A 37 8.46 1.53 -24.62
CA ALA A 37 8.93 2.91 -24.59
C ALA A 37 8.14 3.77 -23.59
N VAL A 38 6.80 3.62 -23.56
CA VAL A 38 5.94 4.31 -22.58
C VAL A 38 6.24 3.84 -21.16
N LEU A 39 6.44 2.54 -20.95
CA LEU A 39 6.77 1.98 -19.63
C LEU A 39 8.12 2.50 -19.12
N VAL A 40 9.13 2.57 -19.99
CA VAL A 40 10.45 3.15 -19.69
C VAL A 40 10.32 4.65 -19.42
N ALA A 41 9.57 5.39 -20.24
CA ALA A 41 9.35 6.81 -20.05
C ALA A 41 8.67 7.10 -18.70
N ALA A 42 7.64 6.33 -18.34
CA ALA A 42 6.96 6.44 -17.05
C ALA A 42 7.91 6.24 -15.86
N ALA A 43 8.79 5.22 -15.93
CA ALA A 43 9.76 4.96 -14.88
C ALA A 43 10.87 6.03 -14.81
N LEU A 44 11.32 6.55 -15.96
CA LEU A 44 12.30 7.65 -15.98
C LEU A 44 11.71 8.94 -15.40
N SER A 45 10.45 9.26 -15.72
CA SER A 45 9.76 10.42 -15.14
C SER A 45 9.76 10.34 -13.61
N ASP A 46 9.47 9.18 -13.02
CA ASP A 46 9.51 9.00 -11.56
C ASP A 46 10.87 9.34 -10.94
N VAL A 47 11.95 8.78 -11.52
CA VAL A 47 13.30 8.95 -10.98
C VAL A 47 13.80 10.39 -11.12
N VAL A 48 13.60 10.97 -12.30
CA VAL A 48 14.05 12.35 -12.59
C VAL A 48 13.32 13.31 -11.67
N ASP A 49 12.00 13.18 -11.57
CA ASP A 49 11.21 14.15 -10.83
C ASP A 49 11.24 13.94 -9.32
N GLY A 50 11.36 12.70 -8.85
CA GLY A 50 11.63 12.42 -7.44
C GLY A 50 12.97 13.01 -6.98
N THR A 51 13.95 13.09 -7.88
CA THR A 51 15.24 13.73 -7.59
C THR A 51 15.13 15.25 -7.61
N VAL A 52 14.44 15.81 -8.61
CA VAL A 52 14.23 17.26 -8.75
C VAL A 52 13.35 17.82 -7.63
N ALA A 53 12.28 17.12 -7.25
CA ALA A 53 11.38 17.54 -6.17
C ALA A 53 12.09 17.56 -4.80
N ARG A 54 12.94 16.56 -4.53
CA ARG A 54 13.79 16.52 -3.32
C ARG A 54 14.81 17.66 -3.28
N LEU A 55 15.41 17.97 -4.44
CA LEU A 55 16.40 19.05 -4.53
C LEU A 55 15.74 20.43 -4.34
N LEU A 56 14.50 20.60 -4.80
CA LEU A 56 13.76 21.86 -4.71
C LEU A 56 12.92 22.01 -3.43
N LYS A 57 12.82 20.97 -2.58
CA LYS A 57 11.95 20.92 -1.38
C LYS A 57 10.48 21.33 -1.66
N GLN A 58 10.01 21.11 -2.89
CA GLN A 58 8.66 21.47 -3.34
C GLN A 58 7.82 20.21 -3.55
N GLU A 59 7.71 19.39 -2.52
CA GLU A 59 6.86 18.20 -2.53
C GLU A 59 5.42 18.59 -2.17
N SER A 60 4.46 18.19 -3.01
CA SER A 60 3.04 18.38 -2.72
C SER A 60 2.48 17.15 -1.99
N PRO A 61 1.76 17.32 -0.86
CA PRO A 61 1.12 16.21 -0.15
C PRO A 61 0.20 15.37 -1.05
N LEU A 62 -0.47 16.04 -2.00
CA LEU A 62 -1.36 15.39 -2.97
C LEU A 62 -0.59 14.51 -3.97
N GLY A 63 0.51 15.02 -4.51
CA GLY A 63 1.37 14.25 -5.43
C GLY A 63 1.98 13.03 -4.73
N MET A 64 2.47 13.20 -3.50
CA MET A 64 3.05 12.12 -2.71
C MET A 64 2.06 10.97 -2.43
N ALA A 65 0.78 11.27 -2.22
CA ALA A 65 -0.25 10.26 -2.01
C ALA A 65 -0.72 9.59 -3.31
N LEU A 66 -0.80 10.35 -4.40
CA LEU A 66 -1.26 9.85 -5.71
C LEU A 66 -0.21 9.00 -6.43
N ASP A 67 1.07 9.23 -6.15
CA ASP A 67 2.19 8.59 -6.85
C ASP A 67 2.20 7.05 -6.71
N PRO A 68 2.14 6.47 -5.48
CA PRO A 68 2.01 5.02 -5.31
C PRO A 68 0.72 4.44 -5.90
N ILE A 69 -0.35 5.23 -5.95
CA ILE A 69 -1.63 4.79 -6.52
C ILE A 69 -1.51 4.64 -8.03
N ALA A 70 -0.94 5.64 -8.72
CA ALA A 70 -0.72 5.61 -10.16
C ALA A 70 0.19 4.43 -10.56
N ASP A 71 1.27 4.21 -9.82
CA ASP A 71 2.15 3.04 -10.01
C ASP A 71 1.40 1.73 -9.84
N LYS A 72 0.52 1.67 -8.84
CA LYS A 72 -0.22 0.45 -8.57
C LYS A 72 -1.20 0.13 -9.69
N ILE A 73 -1.90 1.14 -10.20
CA ILE A 73 -2.82 0.98 -11.32
C ILE A 73 -2.06 0.52 -12.56
N LEU A 74 -0.89 1.12 -12.86
CA LEU A 74 -0.05 0.71 -13.98
C LEU A 74 0.35 -0.76 -13.87
N MET A 75 0.83 -1.18 -12.70
CA MET A 75 1.25 -2.55 -12.43
C MET A 75 0.09 -3.53 -12.56
N THR A 76 -1.03 -3.29 -11.87
CA THR A 76 -2.20 -4.17 -11.91
C THR A 76 -2.76 -4.29 -13.32
N THR A 77 -2.85 -3.16 -14.05
CA THR A 77 -3.30 -3.14 -15.45
C THR A 77 -2.37 -3.93 -16.35
N GLY A 78 -1.06 -3.74 -16.21
CA GLY A 78 -0.06 -4.48 -16.99
C GLY A 78 -0.10 -5.98 -16.76
N TYR A 79 -0.11 -6.41 -15.50
CA TYR A 79 -0.23 -7.84 -15.17
C TYR A 79 -1.50 -8.46 -15.74
N LEU A 80 -2.64 -7.77 -15.59
CA LEU A 80 -3.93 -8.28 -16.05
C LEU A 80 -3.98 -8.39 -17.59
N ILE A 81 -3.59 -7.34 -18.31
CA ILE A 81 -3.60 -7.35 -19.78
C ILE A 81 -2.60 -8.38 -20.31
N LEU A 82 -1.38 -8.46 -19.76
CA LEU A 82 -0.39 -9.45 -20.22
C LEU A 82 -0.85 -10.89 -19.94
N ALA A 83 -1.60 -11.13 -18.86
CA ALA A 83 -2.23 -12.43 -18.61
C ALA A 83 -3.28 -12.77 -19.66
N PHE A 84 -4.17 -11.82 -20.00
CA PHE A 84 -5.14 -11.99 -21.09
C PHE A 84 -4.47 -12.21 -22.46
N ARG A 85 -3.30 -11.60 -22.69
CA ARG A 85 -2.52 -11.78 -23.92
C ARG A 85 -1.73 -13.10 -23.94
N GLY A 86 -1.78 -13.88 -22.86
CA GLY A 86 -1.07 -15.16 -22.73
C GLY A 86 0.43 -15.04 -22.49
N VAL A 87 0.94 -13.84 -22.17
CA VAL A 87 2.36 -13.61 -21.87
C VAL A 87 2.64 -13.98 -20.41
N PHE A 88 1.73 -13.65 -19.50
CA PHE A 88 1.80 -14.09 -18.11
C PHE A 88 0.87 -15.26 -17.83
N PRO A 89 1.28 -16.21 -16.96
CA PRO A 89 0.36 -17.20 -16.45
C PRO A 89 -0.61 -16.58 -15.44
N TRP A 90 -1.86 -17.07 -15.43
CA TRP A 90 -2.90 -16.57 -14.55
C TRP A 90 -2.57 -16.74 -13.06
N TRP A 91 -1.88 -17.82 -12.68
CA TRP A 91 -1.50 -18.07 -11.29
C TRP A 91 -0.61 -16.95 -10.73
N LEU A 92 0.33 -16.41 -11.53
CA LEU A 92 1.20 -15.31 -11.09
C LEU A 92 0.39 -14.04 -10.90
N THR A 93 -0.48 -13.74 -11.86
CA THR A 93 -1.32 -12.53 -11.84
C THR A 93 -2.22 -12.54 -10.62
N ILE A 94 -2.91 -13.65 -10.34
CA ILE A 94 -3.77 -13.80 -9.16
C ILE A 94 -2.95 -13.68 -7.86
N LEU A 95 -1.76 -14.27 -7.81
CA LEU A 95 -0.87 -14.18 -6.65
C LEU A 95 -0.44 -12.73 -6.36
N VAL A 96 -0.05 -11.97 -7.38
CA VAL A 96 0.35 -10.57 -7.23
C VAL A 96 -0.85 -9.71 -6.78
N LEU A 97 -1.99 -9.84 -7.44
CA LEU A 97 -3.20 -9.07 -7.11
C LEU A 97 -3.71 -9.39 -5.70
N SER A 98 -3.76 -10.66 -5.32
CA SER A 98 -4.18 -11.08 -3.97
C SER A 98 -3.27 -10.53 -2.88
N ARG A 99 -1.94 -10.54 -3.09
CA ARG A 99 -0.99 -9.94 -2.15
C ARG A 99 -1.23 -8.45 -1.97
N ASP A 100 -1.57 -7.74 -3.05
CA ASP A 100 -1.82 -6.30 -2.98
C ASP A 100 -3.07 -5.97 -2.18
N VAL A 101 -4.14 -6.74 -2.37
CA VAL A 101 -5.34 -6.67 -1.54
C VAL A 101 -5.02 -7.00 -0.08
N ALA A 102 -4.21 -8.03 0.18
CA ALA A 102 -3.83 -8.42 1.54
C ALA A 102 -3.08 -7.31 2.28
N ILE A 103 -2.20 -6.56 1.60
CA ILE A 103 -1.50 -5.42 2.21
C ILE A 103 -2.47 -4.30 2.55
N ILE A 104 -3.38 -3.95 1.65
CA ILE A 104 -4.38 -2.90 1.87
C ILE A 104 -5.30 -3.29 3.05
N MET A 105 -5.78 -4.53 3.06
CA MET A 105 -6.62 -5.07 4.15
C MET A 105 -5.90 -5.08 5.49
N THR A 106 -4.62 -5.47 5.51
CA THR A 106 -3.79 -5.47 6.73
C THR A 106 -3.60 -4.04 7.24
N ALA A 107 -3.26 -3.10 6.36
CA ALA A 107 -3.09 -1.70 6.71
C ALA A 107 -4.41 -1.10 7.26
N LEU A 108 -5.54 -1.43 6.65
CA LEU A 108 -6.86 -0.99 7.10
C LEU A 108 -7.20 -1.55 8.48
N LEU A 109 -7.02 -2.86 8.70
CA LEU A 109 -7.31 -3.52 9.97
C LEU A 109 -6.48 -2.91 11.12
N ILE A 110 -5.19 -2.67 10.89
CA ILE A 110 -4.31 -2.06 11.90
C ILE A 110 -4.76 -0.63 12.20
N CYS A 111 -5.12 0.14 11.17
CA CYS A 111 -5.61 1.51 11.36
C CYS A 111 -6.89 1.56 12.22
N LEU A 112 -7.80 0.60 11.99
CA LEU A 112 -9.06 0.49 12.75
C LEU A 112 -8.84 0.05 14.20
N VAL A 113 -7.88 -0.85 14.46
CA VAL A 113 -7.69 -1.45 15.80
C VAL A 113 -6.71 -0.67 16.68
N ALA A 114 -5.58 -0.20 16.12
CA ALA A 114 -4.47 0.35 16.89
C ALA A 114 -4.27 1.87 16.72
N GLY A 115 -5.17 2.54 15.98
CA GLY A 115 -4.98 3.90 15.50
C GLY A 115 -3.89 3.98 14.42
N TYR A 116 -3.68 5.18 13.85
CA TYR A 116 -2.68 5.38 12.79
C TYR A 116 -1.25 5.15 13.33
N ARG A 117 -0.75 3.92 13.23
CA ARG A 117 0.66 3.59 13.47
C ARG A 117 1.33 3.31 12.14
N PRO A 118 2.31 4.12 11.71
CA PRO A 118 3.04 3.87 10.48
C PRO A 118 3.79 2.54 10.62
N PHE A 119 3.31 1.50 9.95
CA PHE A 119 3.98 0.21 9.92
C PHE A 119 5.23 0.34 9.05
N PRO A 120 6.44 0.04 9.55
CA PRO A 120 7.63 0.12 8.73
C PRO A 120 7.54 -0.94 7.62
N PRO A 121 7.76 -0.57 6.36
CA PRO A 121 7.66 -1.49 5.23
C PRO A 121 8.66 -2.63 5.39
N SER A 122 8.17 -3.87 5.39
CA SER A 122 9.02 -5.05 5.51
C SER A 122 9.98 -5.15 4.31
N ILE A 123 11.25 -5.41 4.58
CA ILE A 123 12.29 -5.67 3.56
C ILE A 123 11.82 -6.67 2.49
N PRO A 124 11.21 -7.83 2.84
CA PRO A 124 10.69 -8.78 1.84
C PRO A 124 9.56 -8.20 0.99
N GLY A 125 8.75 -7.27 1.53
CA GLY A 125 7.75 -6.53 0.79
C GLY A 125 8.35 -5.67 -0.32
N LYS A 126 9.44 -4.95 -0.02
CA LYS A 126 10.14 -4.10 -1.00
C LYS A 126 10.79 -4.93 -2.10
N VAL A 127 11.50 -6.00 -1.73
CA VAL A 127 12.19 -6.87 -2.69
C VAL A 127 11.19 -7.50 -3.66
N SER A 128 10.08 -8.04 -3.14
CA SER A 128 9.02 -8.60 -3.97
C SER A 128 8.45 -7.58 -4.95
N THR A 129 8.21 -6.34 -4.53
CA THR A 129 7.69 -5.29 -5.41
C THR A 129 8.69 -4.89 -6.48
N VAL A 130 9.99 -4.73 -6.15
CA VAL A 130 11.03 -4.45 -7.15
C VAL A 130 11.10 -5.57 -8.18
N THR A 131 11.04 -6.83 -7.74
CA THR A 131 11.01 -7.97 -8.66
C THR A 131 9.75 -7.95 -9.54
N GLN A 132 8.57 -7.65 -9.00
CA GLN A 132 7.34 -7.55 -9.81
C GLN A 132 7.44 -6.46 -10.88
N VAL A 133 7.96 -5.28 -10.53
CA VAL A 133 8.23 -4.21 -11.49
C VAL A 133 9.16 -4.71 -12.59
N ALA A 134 10.29 -5.32 -12.21
CA ALA A 134 11.25 -5.85 -13.18
C ALA A 134 10.63 -6.94 -14.07
N THR A 135 9.82 -7.84 -13.50
CA THR A 135 9.11 -8.88 -14.24
C THR A 135 8.14 -8.30 -15.27
N LEU A 136 7.43 -7.21 -14.95
CA LEU A 136 6.58 -6.51 -15.92
C LEU A 136 7.40 -5.95 -17.09
N PHE A 137 8.54 -5.30 -16.80
CA PHE A 137 9.45 -4.79 -17.84
C PHE A 137 9.96 -5.91 -18.75
N VAL A 138 10.42 -7.02 -18.16
CA VAL A 138 10.91 -8.20 -18.88
C VAL A 138 9.80 -8.80 -19.75
N ALA A 139 8.56 -8.88 -19.25
CA ALA A 139 7.45 -9.44 -19.99
C ALA A 139 7.06 -8.59 -21.20
N VAL A 140 7.02 -7.26 -21.05
CA VAL A 140 6.78 -6.34 -22.17
C VAL A 140 7.94 -6.38 -23.16
N ALA A 141 9.19 -6.46 -22.69
CA ALA A 141 10.38 -6.58 -23.54
C ALA A 141 10.42 -7.90 -24.33
N HIS A 142 10.02 -9.01 -23.71
CA HIS A 142 9.83 -10.28 -24.41
C HIS A 142 8.74 -10.12 -25.48
N ALA A 143 7.58 -9.56 -25.14
CA ALA A 143 6.48 -9.37 -26.10
C ALA A 143 6.89 -8.44 -27.27
N ALA A 144 7.77 -7.48 -27.01
CA ALA A 144 8.40 -6.61 -28.01
C ALA A 144 9.49 -7.28 -28.86
N ARG A 145 9.82 -8.55 -28.59
CA ARG A 145 10.88 -9.34 -29.24
C ARG A 145 12.26 -8.69 -29.13
N VAL A 146 12.57 -8.13 -27.95
CA VAL A 146 13.93 -7.64 -27.67
C VAL A 146 14.89 -8.84 -27.65
N PRO A 147 15.98 -8.84 -28.44
CA PRO A 147 16.83 -10.03 -28.63
C PRO A 147 17.44 -10.58 -27.33
N LEU A 148 17.66 -9.72 -26.34
CA LEU A 148 18.25 -10.08 -25.04
C LEU A 148 17.26 -10.79 -24.11
N VAL A 149 15.95 -10.71 -24.38
CA VAL A 149 14.90 -11.23 -23.50
C VAL A 149 14.23 -12.44 -24.14
N THR A 150 14.75 -13.62 -23.81
CA THR A 150 14.20 -14.89 -24.27
C THR A 150 13.06 -15.37 -23.36
N GLY A 151 12.32 -16.39 -23.81
CA GLY A 151 11.29 -17.04 -22.98
C GLY A 151 11.81 -17.57 -21.65
N GLN A 152 13.05 -18.08 -21.62
CA GLN A 152 13.69 -18.55 -20.40
C GLN A 152 13.95 -17.41 -19.41
N VAL A 153 14.38 -16.24 -19.90
CA VAL A 153 14.58 -15.07 -19.04
C VAL A 153 13.25 -14.65 -18.41
N LEU A 154 12.16 -14.60 -19.20
CA LEU A 154 10.84 -14.30 -18.66
C LEU A 154 10.39 -15.33 -17.61
N GLU A 155 10.58 -16.61 -17.88
CA GLU A 155 10.20 -17.69 -16.97
C GLU A 155 10.93 -17.59 -15.61
N ILE A 156 12.23 -17.29 -15.63
CA ILE A 156 13.00 -17.05 -14.40
C ILE A 156 12.40 -15.89 -13.60
N PHE A 157 12.09 -14.76 -14.25
CA PHE A 157 11.49 -13.60 -13.59
C PHE A 157 10.08 -13.87 -13.08
N VAL A 158 9.30 -14.70 -13.78
CA VAL A 158 7.96 -15.14 -13.37
C VAL A 158 8.04 -15.97 -12.09
N TYR A 159 8.89 -17.00 -12.05
CA TYR A 159 9.05 -17.84 -10.85
C TYR A 159 9.68 -17.07 -9.70
N LEU A 160 10.67 -16.21 -9.96
CA LEU A 160 11.28 -15.38 -8.93
C LEU A 160 10.27 -14.40 -8.32
N ALA A 161 9.48 -13.73 -9.14
CA ALA A 161 8.39 -12.86 -8.67
C ALA A 161 7.36 -13.65 -7.87
N GLY A 162 6.96 -14.83 -8.35
CA GLY A 162 6.03 -15.72 -7.65
C GLY A 162 6.55 -16.13 -6.27
N ALA A 163 7.78 -16.65 -6.20
CA ALA A 163 8.40 -17.11 -4.95
C ALA A 163 8.52 -15.97 -3.93
N LEU A 164 9.03 -14.80 -4.35
CA LEU A 164 9.17 -13.64 -3.45
C LEU A 164 7.83 -13.08 -3.00
N THR A 165 6.83 -13.08 -3.88
CA THR A 165 5.46 -12.65 -3.53
C THR A 165 4.84 -13.60 -2.50
N LEU A 166 5.06 -14.91 -2.65
CA LEU A 166 4.58 -15.91 -1.69
C LEU A 166 5.27 -15.77 -0.33
N ILE A 167 6.60 -15.63 -0.31
CA ILE A 167 7.38 -15.40 0.91
C ILE A 167 6.90 -14.12 1.62
N SER A 168 6.69 -13.05 0.85
CA SER A 168 6.17 -11.77 1.35
C SER A 168 4.75 -11.94 1.93
N GLY A 169 3.86 -12.64 1.23
CA GLY A 169 2.50 -12.92 1.70
C GLY A 169 2.46 -13.72 3.00
N ILE A 170 3.29 -14.77 3.13
CA ILE A 170 3.40 -15.56 4.36
C ILE A 170 3.92 -14.71 5.52
N HIS A 171 4.90 -13.84 5.27
CA HIS A 171 5.41 -12.92 6.29
C HIS A 171 4.30 -11.99 6.80
N TYR A 172 3.47 -11.43 5.92
CA TYR A 172 2.34 -10.59 6.31
C TYR A 172 1.28 -11.36 7.10
N LEU A 173 0.94 -12.58 6.69
CA LEU A 173 0.00 -13.45 7.43
C LEU A 173 0.50 -13.73 8.86
N ALA A 174 1.80 -13.98 9.02
CA ALA A 174 2.41 -14.19 10.34
C ALA A 174 2.34 -12.94 11.23
N ILE A 175 2.50 -11.74 10.65
CA ILE A 175 2.33 -10.48 11.38
C ILE A 175 0.90 -10.35 11.88
N VAL A 176 -0.09 -10.51 11.00
CA VAL A 176 -1.51 -10.38 11.34
C VAL A 176 -1.90 -11.37 12.46
N HIS A 177 -1.45 -12.62 12.35
CA HIS A 177 -1.71 -13.63 13.39
C HIS A 177 -1.14 -13.22 14.75
N ARG A 178 0.09 -12.69 14.81
CA ARG A 178 0.71 -12.22 16.07
C ARG A 178 -0.04 -11.03 16.69
N TYR A 179 -0.56 -10.13 15.86
CA TYR A 179 -1.38 -9.00 16.33
C TYR A 179 -2.74 -9.45 16.88
N ALA A 180 -3.36 -10.45 16.26
CA ALA A 180 -4.62 -11.02 16.74
C ALA A 180 -4.49 -11.65 18.13
N HIS A 181 -3.39 -12.37 18.40
CA HIS A 181 -3.16 -12.99 19.70
C HIS A 181 -2.87 -12.00 20.84
N HIS A 182 -2.18 -10.88 20.57
CA HIS A 182 -1.91 -9.88 21.61
C HIS A 182 -3.14 -9.05 22.02
N THR A 183 -4.10 -8.85 21.11
CA THR A 183 -5.34 -8.12 21.44
C THR A 183 -6.27 -8.97 22.31
N SER A 184 -6.33 -10.29 22.08
CA SER A 184 -7.10 -11.21 22.93
C SER A 184 -6.59 -11.24 24.38
N SER A 185 -5.28 -11.07 24.60
CA SER A 185 -4.71 -11.02 25.96
C SER A 185 -5.01 -9.69 26.68
N ALA A 186 -5.10 -8.57 25.95
CA ALA A 186 -5.40 -7.25 26.52
C ALA A 186 -6.90 -7.07 26.82
N VAL A 187 -7.79 -7.58 25.96
CA VAL A 187 -9.25 -7.54 26.20
C VAL A 187 -9.66 -8.52 27.31
N ALA A 188 -8.96 -9.65 27.47
CA ALA A 188 -9.21 -10.59 28.56
C ALA A 188 -8.69 -10.10 29.94
N SER A 189 -8.00 -8.95 29.99
CA SER A 189 -7.48 -8.37 31.24
C SER A 189 -8.23 -7.13 31.74
N GLU A 190 -9.34 -6.73 31.12
CA GLU A 190 -10.32 -5.82 31.74
C GLU A 190 -11.52 -6.61 32.30
N PRO A 191 -11.54 -6.90 33.62
CA PRO A 191 -12.73 -7.41 34.27
C PRO A 191 -13.70 -6.25 34.57
N GLY A 192 -14.87 -6.29 33.94
CA GLY A 192 -16.12 -5.79 34.52
C GLY A 192 -16.41 -4.30 34.39
N VAL A 193 -17.00 -3.90 33.25
CA VAL A 193 -18.00 -2.82 33.24
C VAL A 193 -19.17 -3.28 32.37
N ALA A 194 -19.97 -4.18 32.92
CA ALA A 194 -21.27 -4.52 32.38
C ALA A 194 -22.31 -4.38 33.49
N GLU A 195 -22.82 -3.17 33.68
CA GLU A 195 -24.20 -2.97 34.15
C GLU A 195 -24.76 -1.69 33.53
N SER A 196 -25.86 -1.86 32.79
CA SER A 196 -26.62 -0.82 32.08
C SER A 196 -27.69 -0.21 33.01
N PRO A 197 -28.34 0.92 32.65
CA PRO A 197 -28.82 1.92 33.61
C PRO A 197 -30.30 1.80 34.03
N GLY A 198 -30.59 2.36 35.21
CA GLY A 198 -31.88 2.96 35.61
C GLY A 198 -32.47 2.44 36.93
N PRO A 199 -33.46 3.13 37.55
CA PRO A 199 -33.74 4.57 37.64
C PRO A 199 -33.70 5.10 39.09
N LEU A 200 -33.68 6.43 39.22
CA LEU A 200 -33.73 7.23 40.46
C LEU A 200 -34.83 6.79 41.44
N GLU A 201 -34.52 6.77 42.76
CA GLU A 201 -35.31 7.45 43.81
C GLU A 201 -34.60 7.39 45.19
N PRO A 202 -34.96 8.29 46.13
CA PRO A 202 -34.07 8.84 47.16
C PRO A 202 -34.47 8.47 48.60
N THR A 203 -33.52 8.43 49.53
CA THR A 203 -33.74 8.52 50.99
C THR A 203 -32.39 8.83 51.64
N GLU A 204 -32.19 10.05 52.14
CA GLU A 204 -32.48 10.48 53.52
C GLU A 204 -31.53 9.89 54.57
N GLU A 205 -30.84 10.81 55.24
CA GLU A 205 -30.32 10.74 56.63
C GLU A 205 -29.24 9.68 56.90
N VAL A 206 -28.09 10.00 57.49
CA VAL A 206 -27.97 10.47 58.87
C VAL A 206 -26.68 11.28 59.03
N GLU A 207 -26.90 12.53 59.42
CA GLU A 207 -26.04 13.41 60.19
C GLU A 207 -25.39 12.69 61.38
N SER A 208 -24.09 12.88 61.64
CA SER A 208 -23.56 13.09 62.99
C SER A 208 -22.02 12.94 63.04
N SER A 209 -21.39 14.07 63.39
CA SER A 209 -20.32 14.15 64.38
C SER A 209 -18.87 13.84 63.99
N ARG A 210 -18.14 14.95 63.81
CA ARG A 210 -17.02 15.44 64.67
C ARG A 210 -15.78 15.78 63.83
N GLU A 211 -15.55 17.06 63.53
CA GLU A 211 -15.02 18.10 64.43
C GLU A 211 -13.49 18.01 64.59
N ALA A 212 -12.77 18.89 63.89
CA ALA A 212 -11.61 19.62 64.42
C ALA A 212 -11.19 20.78 63.49
N PRO A 213 -10.60 21.87 64.02
CA PRO A 213 -10.78 23.21 63.46
C PRO A 213 -9.52 23.82 62.78
N SER A 214 -9.78 24.84 61.98
CA SER A 214 -8.90 25.96 61.56
C SER A 214 -8.24 26.67 62.78
N PRO A 215 -7.24 27.59 62.67
CA PRO A 215 -7.14 28.63 61.64
C PRO A 215 -5.74 29.14 61.20
N ARG A 216 -5.85 30.00 60.17
CA ARG A 216 -4.91 30.96 59.55
C ARG A 216 -3.91 31.66 60.49
N HIS A 217 -2.76 32.02 59.92
CA HIS A 217 -2.09 33.32 60.07
C HIS A 217 -1.30 33.55 58.75
N SER A 218 -1.79 34.46 57.90
CA SER A 218 -1.27 35.83 57.66
C SER A 218 -0.09 35.87 56.71
#